data_AF-A0A950WY85-F1
#
_entry.id   AF-A0A950WY85-F1
#
_cell.length_a   1.000
_cell.length_b   1.000
_cell.length_c   1.000
_cell.angle_alpha   90.00
_cell.angle_beta   90.00
_cell.angle_gamma   90.00
#
_symmetry.space_group_name_H-M   'P 1'
#
loop_
_entity.id
_entity.type
_entity.pdbx_description
1 polymer ?
#
loop_
_entity_poly.entity_id
_entity_poly.type
_entity_poly.pdbx_seq_one_letter_code
_entity_poly.pdbx_strand_id
1 'polypeptide(L)' 'MQIAFFLFPGITALDAVGPYEVLQRLPGAEVVFCATAPGPQRTDNGALALTA' A
#
# COMPACT_ATOMS: atom_id res chain seq x y z
N MET A 1 -11.60 10.85 -6.49
CA MET A 1 -11.39 9.52 -7.11
C MET A 1 -10.66 8.65 -6.10
N GLN A 2 -11.19 7.49 -5.76
CA GLN A 2 -10.55 6.57 -4.81
C GLN A 2 -9.58 5.63 -5.54
N ILE A 3 -8.39 5.44 -4.99
CA ILE A 3 -7.32 4.58 -5.53
C ILE A 3 -6.91 3.61 -4.42
N ALA A 4 -7.09 2.31 -4.66
CA ALA A 4 -6.79 1.28 -3.67
C ALA A 4 -5.47 0.57 -3.99
N PHE A 5 -4.57 0.53 -3.01
CA PHE A 5 -3.37 -0.31 -3.03
C PHE A 5 -3.63 -1.58 -2.22
N PHE A 6 -3.69 -2.70 -2.92
CA PHE A 6 -3.87 -4.00 -2.28
C PHE A 6 -2.56 -4.51 -1.68
N LEU A 7 -2.56 -4.71 -0.37
CA LEU A 7 -1.44 -5.25 0.39
C LEU A 7 -1.64 -6.75 0.62
N PHE A 8 -0.56 -7.51 0.48
CA PHE A 8 -0.55 -8.95 0.70
C PHE A 8 0.80 -9.41 1.27
N PRO A 9 0.88 -10.58 1.92
CA PRO A 9 2.14 -11.11 2.44
C PRO A 9 3.14 -11.33 1.31
N GLY A 10 4.37 -10.83 1.49
CA GLY A 10 5.41 -10.91 0.47
C GLY A 10 5.37 -9.78 -0.57
N ILE A 11 4.68 -8.68 -0.28
CA ILE A 11 4.71 -7.49 -1.14
C ILE A 11 6.09 -6.82 -1.14
N THR A 12 6.53 -6.31 -2.29
CA THR A 12 7.65 -5.37 -2.38
C THR A 12 7.19 -4.00 -1.88
N ALA A 13 7.76 -3.49 -0.79
CA ALA A 13 7.31 -2.20 -0.22
C ALA A 13 7.35 -1.05 -1.24
N LEU A 14 8.38 -0.99 -2.09
CA LEU A 14 8.53 0.08 -3.06
C LEU A 14 7.42 0.10 -4.13
N ASP A 15 6.85 -1.06 -4.46
CA ASP A 15 5.78 -1.16 -5.48
C ASP A 15 4.47 -0.53 -4.97
N ALA A 16 4.25 -0.56 -3.65
CA ALA A 16 3.12 0.14 -3.03
C ALA A 16 3.45 1.61 -2.73
N VAL A 17 4.61 1.88 -2.10
CA VAL A 17 4.96 3.22 -1.60
C VAL A 17 5.34 4.17 -2.74
N GLY A 18 6.03 3.69 -3.78
CA GLY A 18 6.47 4.51 -4.90
C GLY A 18 5.31 5.21 -5.62
N PRO A 19 4.30 4.46 -6.10
CA PRO A 19 3.11 5.05 -6.71
C PRO A 19 2.24 5.81 -5.70
N TYR A 20 2.11 5.33 -4.44
CA TYR A 20 1.39 6.06 -3.38
C TYR A 20 1.90 7.50 -3.24
N GLU A 21 3.22 7.70 -3.20
CA GLU A 21 3.83 9.01 -3.05
C GLU A 21 3.41 9.99 -4.15
N VAL A 22 3.29 9.52 -5.40
CA VAL A 22 2.86 10.38 -6.51
C VAL A 22 1.34 10.59 -6.49
N LEU A 23 0.57 9.51 -6.37
CA LEU A 23 -0.88 9.53 -6.57
C LEU A 23 -1.64 10.22 -5.44
N GLN A 24 -1.14 10.17 -4.20
CA GLN A 24 -1.76 10.86 -3.07
C GLN A 24 -1.79 12.40 -3.23
N ARG A 25 -0.94 12.95 -4.11
CA ARG A 25 -0.80 14.40 -4.33
C ARG A 25 -1.75 14.92 -5.41
N LEU A 26 -2.46 14.05 -6.12
CA LEU A 26 -3.38 14.46 -7.18
C LEU A 26 -4.63 15.14 -6.57
N PRO A 27 -5.09 16.28 -7.13
CA PRO A 27 -6.29 16.96 -6.66
C PRO A 27 -7.52 16.03 -6.66
N GLY A 28 -8.17 15.91 -5.50
CA GLY A 28 -9.36 15.09 -5.33
C GLY A 28 -9.11 13.58 -5.33
N ALA A 29 -7.85 13.12 -5.26
CA ALA A 29 -7.52 11.71 -5.05
C ALA A 29 -7.64 11.33 -3.57
N GLU A 30 -8.13 10.12 -3.32
CA GLU A 30 -8.14 9.47 -2.01
C GLU A 30 -7.44 8.12 -2.17
N VAL A 31 -6.29 7.95 -1.53
CA VAL A 31 -5.53 6.70 -1.59
C VAL A 31 -5.77 5.90 -0.33
N VAL A 32 -6.13 4.62 -0.50
CA VAL A 32 -6.40 3.69 0.60
C VAL A 32 -5.56 2.43 0.47
N PHE A 33 -5.08 1.89 1.59
CA PHE A 33 -4.50 0.56 1.65
C PHE A 33 -5.60 -0.44 2.00
N CYS A 34 -5.67 -1.56 1.30
CA CYS A 34 -6.64 -2.62 1.57
C CYS A 34 -5.98 -3.99 1.55
N ALA A 35 -6.54 -4.96 2.28
CA ALA A 35 -6.05 -6.32 2.33
C ALA A 35 -7.21 -7.30 2.58
N THR A 36 -6.99 -8.59 2.39
CA THR A 36 -7.97 -9.65 2.71
C THR A 36 -8.19 -9.82 4.22
N ALA A 37 -7.23 -9.42 5.04
CA ALA A 37 -7.32 -9.40 6.50
C ALA A 37 -6.69 -8.11 7.05
N PRO A 38 -7.26 -7.54 8.13
CA PRO A 38 -6.74 -6.31 8.72
C PRO A 38 -5.35 -6.53 9.31
N GLY A 39 -4.54 -5.48 9.35
CA GLY A 39 -3.25 -5.46 10.03
C GLY A 39 -2.04 -5.55 9.10
N PRO A 40 -0.83 -5.70 9.68
CA PRO A 40 0.41 -5.57 8.93
C PRO A 40 0.63 -6.70 7.92
N GLN A 41 0.88 -6.33 6.67
CA GLN A 41 1.32 -7.21 5.59
C GLN A 41 2.84 -7.12 5.46
N ARG A 42 3.53 -8.23 5.77
CA ARG A 42 4.99 -8.32 5.80
C ARG A 42 5.58 -8.27 4.38
N THR A 43 6.67 -7.54 4.21
CA THR A 43 7.38 -7.49 2.91
C THR A 43 8.09 -8.79 2.58
N ASP A 44 8.38 -9.00 1.30
CA ASP A 44 9.14 -10.14 0.76
C ASP A 44 10.48 -10.40 1.48
N ASN A 45 11.21 -9.35 1.80
CA ASN A 45 12.49 -9.39 2.51
C ASN A 45 12.34 -9.42 4.05
N GLY A 46 11.11 -9.38 4.56
CA GLY A 46 10.81 -9.41 5.99
C GLY A 46 11.16 -8.15 6.78
N ALA A 47 11.80 -7.14 6.17
CA ALA A 47 12.33 -5.98 6.88
C ALA A 47 11.25 -4.97 7.30
N LEU A 48 10.16 -4.86 6.54
CA LEU A 48 9.11 -3.86 6.73
C LEU A 48 7.73 -4.52 6.78
N ALA A 49 6.70 -3.76 7.16
CA ALA A 49 5.31 -4.11 6.92
C ALA A 49 4.50 -2.85 6.61
N LEU A 50 3.49 -3.01 5.75
CA LEU A 50 2.49 -1.98 5.46
C LEU A 50 1.16 -2.44 6.06
N THR A 51 0.38 -1.51 6.60
CA THR A 51 -0.88 -1.84 7.29
C THR A 51 -2.06 -1.39 6.45
N ALA A 52 -3.03 -2.29 6.28
CA ALA A 52 -4.38 -2.02 5.79
C ALA A 52 -5.39 -2.16 6.94
#